data_AF-A0A418BVY2-F1
#
_entry.id   AF-A0A418BVY2-F1
#
_cell.length_a   1.000
_cell.length_b   1.000
_cell.length_c   1.000
_cell.angle_alpha   90.00
_cell.angle_beta   90.00
_cell.angle_gamma   90.00
#
_symmetry.space_group_name_H-M   'P 1'
#
loop_
_entity.id
_entity.type
_entity.pdbx_description
1 polymer ?
#
loop_
_entity_poly.entity_id
_entity_poly.type
_entity_poly.pdbx_seq_one_letter_code
_entity_poly.pdbx_strand_id
1 'polypeptide(L)'
;TMLLGTQETEDMINRGVDVFSQLAAINDKAAFLTPFKKYVTSEKELLDAKHATNIQQNDIKAQLRRRQQLVAYISDTKTKIRTLEADAAKQLSGSREMVSNLMTITSKQVEFDLTSTTMEHRVTVISRVLSEEEAKLQRLKDEYDDVKRALVDEARHAVKLKECAERAAPENDPAFDCLPDSAVEIHAQVESITVALAHFRGDLRVLDTYEQVQKEIEEAEAKLARMESSFATLQDRINAIKEMAKWGIERRAQFRATGKLTTMTAEEQSGGGMDIYNERKVFSRITKSSCGSQLPQYFLITPKLITGLEYHPDTKVLVILNGPYNILQAEWDVDTFVAKRQKLI
;
A
#
# COMPACT_ATOMS: atom_id res chain seq x y z
N THR A 1 -22.33 -61.76 -113.46
CA THR A 1 -20.86 -61.68 -113.56
C THR A 1 -20.28 -61.61 -112.17
N MET A 2 -19.23 -62.38 -111.84
CA MET A 2 -18.49 -62.18 -110.59
C MET A 2 -17.19 -61.44 -110.88
N LEU A 3 -16.94 -60.36 -110.15
CA LEU A 3 -15.72 -59.58 -110.24
C LEU A 3 -14.89 -59.87 -109.00
N LEU A 4 -13.69 -60.42 -109.19
CA LEU A 4 -12.74 -60.62 -108.10
C LEU A 4 -11.84 -59.39 -107.99
N GLY A 5 -11.87 -58.74 -106.82
CA GLY A 5 -10.96 -57.65 -106.52
C GLY A 5 -9.53 -58.14 -106.34
N THR A 6 -8.55 -57.41 -106.87
CA THR A 6 -7.14 -57.64 -106.55
C THR A 6 -6.79 -57.05 -105.18
N GLN A 7 -5.63 -57.43 -104.64
CA GLN A 7 -5.10 -56.84 -103.39
C GLN A 7 -5.05 -55.29 -103.44
N GLU A 8 -4.65 -54.73 -104.59
CA GLU A 8 -4.61 -53.28 -104.79
C GLU A 8 -6.01 -52.64 -104.73
N THR A 9 -7.02 -53.32 -105.30
CA THR A 9 -8.41 -52.86 -105.26
C THR A 9 -8.92 -52.86 -103.81
N GLU A 10 -8.53 -53.86 -103.02
CA GLU A 10 -8.86 -53.94 -101.59
C GLU A 10 -8.17 -52.83 -100.77
N ASP A 11 -6.90 -52.53 -101.05
CA ASP A 11 -6.19 -51.42 -100.39
C ASP A 11 -6.74 -50.05 -100.76
N MET A 12 -7.28 -49.89 -101.97
CA MET A 12 -8.04 -48.70 -102.35
C MET A 12 -9.34 -48.57 -101.54
N ILE A 13 -10.13 -49.64 -101.43
CA ILE A 13 -11.36 -49.66 -100.63
C ILE A 13 -11.03 -49.35 -99.15
N ASN A 14 -9.98 -49.94 -98.59
CA ASN A 14 -9.57 -49.73 -97.19
C ASN A 14 -9.07 -48.30 -96.91
N ARG A 15 -8.63 -47.56 -97.94
CA ARG A 15 -8.30 -46.13 -97.85
C ARG A 15 -9.51 -45.22 -98.04
N GLY A 16 -10.71 -45.79 -98.21
CA GLY A 16 -11.96 -45.04 -98.43
C GLY A 16 -12.16 -44.54 -99.86
N VAL A 17 -11.46 -45.12 -100.84
CA VAL A 17 -11.65 -44.77 -102.26
C VAL A 17 -12.93 -45.45 -102.78
N ASP A 18 -13.82 -44.68 -103.41
CA ASP A 18 -15.07 -45.20 -103.96
C ASP A 18 -14.85 -45.88 -105.33
N VAL A 19 -14.67 -47.19 -105.30
CA VAL A 19 -14.52 -48.04 -106.49
C VAL A 19 -15.87 -48.64 -106.93
N PHE A 20 -16.86 -48.65 -106.05
CA PHE A 20 -18.13 -49.36 -106.26
C PHE A 20 -19.06 -48.61 -107.21
N SER A 21 -19.08 -47.28 -107.15
CA SER A 21 -19.87 -46.45 -108.06
C SER A 21 -19.47 -46.62 -109.53
N GLN A 22 -18.17 -46.74 -109.81
CA GLN A 22 -17.65 -46.93 -111.18
C GLN A 22 -17.94 -48.34 -111.71
N LEU A 23 -17.80 -49.35 -110.87
CA LEU A 23 -18.03 -50.75 -111.24
C LEU A 23 -19.53 -51.04 -111.48
N ALA A 24 -20.41 -50.44 -110.68
CA ALA A 24 -21.86 -50.57 -110.84
C ALA A 24 -22.38 -49.95 -112.16
N ALA A 25 -21.71 -48.92 -112.67
CA ALA A 25 -22.06 -48.28 -113.95
C ALA A 25 -21.72 -49.14 -115.17
N ILE A 26 -20.72 -50.00 -115.07
CA ILE A 26 -20.21 -50.81 -116.20
C ILE A 26 -20.90 -52.16 -116.29
N ASN A 27 -21.37 -52.71 -115.17
CA ASN A 27 -21.87 -54.08 -115.12
C ASN A 27 -23.09 -54.20 -114.20
N ASP A 28 -24.27 -54.14 -114.81
CA ASP A 28 -25.53 -54.24 -114.08
C ASP A 28 -25.69 -55.69 -113.54
N LYS A 29 -25.85 -55.82 -112.22
CA LYS A 29 -25.93 -57.09 -111.46
C LYS A 29 -24.63 -57.92 -111.36
N ALA A 30 -23.46 -57.30 -111.39
CA ALA A 30 -22.23 -58.01 -111.00
C ALA A 30 -22.09 -58.15 -109.47
N ALA A 31 -21.65 -59.32 -109.00
CA ALA A 31 -21.29 -59.54 -107.60
C ALA A 31 -19.78 -59.34 -107.43
N PHE A 32 -19.38 -58.41 -106.55
CA PHE A 32 -17.97 -58.15 -106.25
C PHE A 32 -17.51 -58.99 -105.06
N LEU A 33 -16.45 -59.75 -105.24
CA LEU A 33 -15.85 -60.59 -104.21
C LEU A 33 -14.43 -60.11 -103.94
N THR A 34 -14.16 -59.74 -102.69
CA THR A 34 -12.79 -59.51 -102.23
C THR A 34 -12.21 -60.82 -101.71
N PRO A 35 -10.94 -61.11 -102.01
CA PRO A 35 -10.29 -62.35 -101.58
C PRO A 35 -10.08 -62.42 -100.07
N PHE A 36 -10.09 -61.29 -99.34
CA PHE A 36 -9.89 -61.27 -97.89
C PHE A 36 -11.02 -60.54 -97.14
N LYS A 37 -11.38 -61.08 -95.97
CA LYS A 37 -12.45 -60.59 -95.09
C LYS A 37 -11.84 -59.85 -93.89
N LYS A 38 -11.21 -58.69 -94.13
CA LYS A 38 -10.47 -57.94 -93.08
C LYS A 38 -11.36 -57.18 -92.07
N TYR A 39 -12.64 -56.95 -92.39
CA TYR A 39 -13.56 -56.12 -91.59
C TYR A 39 -13.99 -56.73 -90.24
N VAL A 40 -13.94 -58.06 -90.09
CA VAL A 40 -14.48 -58.76 -88.90
C VAL A 40 -13.54 -58.67 -87.69
N THR A 41 -12.23 -58.61 -87.91
CA THR A 41 -11.24 -58.51 -86.82
C THR A 41 -11.21 -57.11 -86.21
N SER A 42 -11.26 -56.07 -87.03
CA SER A 42 -11.28 -54.67 -86.55
C SER A 42 -12.56 -54.31 -85.81
N GLU A 43 -13.70 -54.87 -86.21
CA GLU A 43 -14.99 -54.65 -85.52
C GLU A 43 -14.97 -55.27 -84.12
N LYS A 44 -14.46 -56.50 -83.99
CA LYS A 44 -14.30 -57.18 -82.70
C LYS A 44 -13.37 -56.40 -81.76
N GLU A 45 -12.22 -55.95 -82.25
CA GLU A 45 -11.26 -55.16 -81.48
C GLU A 45 -11.86 -53.83 -80.98
N LEU A 46 -12.63 -53.14 -81.82
CA LEU A 46 -13.34 -51.91 -81.44
C LEU A 46 -14.45 -52.19 -80.41
N LEU A 47 -15.15 -53.32 -80.53
CA LEU A 47 -16.18 -53.73 -79.57
C LEU A 47 -15.57 -54.04 -78.20
N ASP A 48 -14.45 -54.76 -78.18
CA ASP A 48 -13.70 -55.10 -76.97
C ASP A 48 -13.15 -53.83 -76.30
N ALA A 49 -12.60 -52.89 -77.09
CA ALA A 49 -12.14 -51.59 -76.60
C ALA A 49 -13.28 -50.74 -76.03
N LYS A 50 -14.47 -50.77 -76.66
CA LYS A 50 -15.70 -50.13 -76.16
C LYS A 50 -16.16 -50.75 -74.84
N HIS A 51 -16.05 -52.07 -74.72
CA HIS A 51 -16.42 -52.77 -73.48
C HIS A 51 -15.46 -52.42 -72.34
N ALA A 52 -14.15 -52.42 -72.60
CA ALA A 52 -13.12 -52.02 -71.64
C ALA A 52 -13.29 -50.57 -71.16
N THR A 53 -13.54 -49.64 -72.09
CA THR A 53 -13.79 -48.22 -71.74
C THR A 53 -15.07 -48.04 -70.93
N ASN A 54 -16.14 -48.79 -71.23
CA ASN A 54 -17.36 -48.80 -70.42
C ASN A 54 -17.13 -49.33 -68.99
N ILE A 55 -16.33 -50.38 -68.83
CA ILE A 55 -15.97 -50.93 -67.51
C ILE A 55 -15.21 -49.86 -66.70
N GLN A 56 -14.21 -49.22 -67.31
CA GLN A 56 -13.47 -48.12 -66.68
C GLN A 56 -14.37 -46.94 -66.32
N GLN A 57 -15.29 -46.54 -67.21
CA GLN A 57 -16.22 -45.46 -66.93
C GLN A 57 -17.16 -45.79 -65.76
N ASN A 58 -17.60 -47.05 -65.65
CA ASN A 58 -18.43 -47.50 -64.53
C ASN A 58 -17.63 -47.54 -63.22
N ASP A 59 -16.37 -47.97 -63.24
CA ASP A 59 -15.51 -47.95 -62.06
C ASP A 59 -15.25 -46.51 -61.58
N ILE A 60 -14.93 -45.59 -62.49
CA ILE A 60 -14.75 -44.16 -62.17
C ILE A 60 -16.04 -43.58 -61.56
N LYS A 61 -17.22 -43.90 -62.11
CA LYS A 61 -18.51 -43.48 -61.54
C LYS A 61 -18.73 -44.04 -60.13
N ALA A 62 -18.36 -45.31 -59.88
CA ALA A 62 -18.46 -45.91 -58.56
C ALA A 62 -17.52 -45.25 -57.56
N GLN A 63 -16.28 -44.96 -57.94
CA GLN A 63 -15.32 -44.21 -57.12
C GLN A 63 -15.81 -42.79 -56.82
N LEU A 64 -16.41 -42.11 -57.80
CA LEU A 64 -16.98 -40.76 -57.62
C LEU A 64 -18.09 -40.76 -56.56
N ARG A 65 -19.00 -41.74 -56.59
CA ARG A 65 -20.06 -41.90 -55.59
C ARG A 65 -19.50 -42.11 -54.18
N ARG A 66 -18.47 -42.97 -54.04
CA ARG A 66 -17.79 -43.18 -52.75
C ARG A 66 -17.13 -41.89 -52.24
N ARG A 67 -16.48 -41.13 -53.12
CA ARG A 67 -15.91 -39.82 -52.77
C ARG A 67 -16.99 -38.83 -52.32
N GLN A 68 -18.13 -38.77 -53.01
CA GLN A 68 -19.24 -37.90 -52.60
C GLN A 68 -19.78 -38.25 -51.21
N GLN A 69 -19.90 -39.55 -50.89
CA GLN A 69 -20.29 -39.99 -49.54
C GLN A 69 -19.26 -39.60 -48.48
N LEU A 70 -17.96 -39.74 -48.77
CA LEU A 70 -16.90 -39.31 -47.86
C LEU A 70 -16.92 -37.79 -47.64
N VAL A 71 -17.14 -37.00 -48.68
CA VAL A 71 -17.25 -35.53 -48.57
C VAL A 71 -18.43 -35.13 -47.70
N ALA A 72 -19.60 -35.78 -47.86
CA ALA A 72 -20.75 -35.55 -46.99
C ALA A 72 -20.43 -35.88 -45.53
N TYR A 73 -19.81 -37.04 -45.28
CA TYR A 73 -19.39 -37.44 -43.93
C TYR A 73 -18.38 -36.46 -43.31
N ILE A 74 -17.40 -35.99 -44.07
CA ILE A 74 -16.43 -34.97 -43.63
C ILE A 74 -17.13 -33.66 -43.30
N SER A 75 -18.13 -33.26 -44.10
CA SER A 75 -18.93 -32.07 -43.82
C SER A 75 -19.69 -32.19 -42.50
N ASP A 76 -20.37 -33.31 -42.27
CA ASP A 76 -21.14 -33.56 -41.05
C ASP A 76 -20.27 -33.71 -39.80
N THR A 77 -19.09 -34.31 -39.93
CA THR A 77 -18.13 -34.38 -38.80
C THR A 77 -17.55 -33.00 -38.50
N LYS A 78 -17.26 -32.18 -39.52
CA LYS A 78 -16.80 -30.81 -39.34
C LYS A 78 -17.84 -29.92 -38.65
N THR A 79 -19.13 -30.09 -38.94
CA THR A 79 -20.19 -29.34 -38.24
C THR A 79 -20.29 -29.76 -36.78
N LYS A 80 -20.21 -31.07 -36.47
CA LYS A 80 -20.19 -31.58 -35.09
C LYS A 80 -18.99 -31.08 -34.29
N ILE A 81 -17.80 -31.05 -34.90
CA ILE A 81 -16.61 -30.51 -34.25
C ILE A 81 -16.82 -29.03 -33.90
N ARG A 82 -17.34 -28.23 -34.84
CA ARG A 82 -17.61 -26.81 -34.59
C ARG A 82 -18.63 -26.57 -33.48
N THR A 83 -19.66 -27.40 -33.37
CA THR A 83 -20.61 -27.27 -32.27
C THR A 83 -19.97 -27.59 -30.92
N LEU A 84 -19.14 -28.64 -30.86
CA LEU A 84 -18.41 -28.99 -29.64
C LEU A 84 -17.39 -27.92 -29.25
N GLU A 85 -16.69 -27.32 -30.22
CA GLU A 85 -15.79 -26.19 -30.00
C GLU A 85 -16.53 -24.98 -29.43
N ALA A 86 -17.71 -24.66 -29.96
CA ALA A 86 -18.53 -23.55 -29.48
C ALA A 86 -19.03 -23.79 -28.04
N ASP A 87 -19.47 -25.01 -27.73
CA ASP A 87 -19.91 -25.39 -26.39
C ASP A 87 -18.74 -25.32 -25.38
N ALA A 88 -17.58 -25.86 -25.75
CA ALA A 88 -16.38 -25.80 -24.92
C ALA A 88 -15.92 -24.35 -24.67
N ALA A 89 -15.97 -23.48 -25.70
CA ALA A 89 -15.64 -22.07 -25.56
C ALA A 89 -16.61 -21.35 -24.58
N LYS A 90 -17.90 -21.67 -24.65
CA LYS A 90 -18.91 -21.13 -23.73
C LYS A 90 -18.64 -21.57 -22.28
N GLN A 91 -18.33 -22.85 -22.06
CA GLN A 91 -17.97 -23.34 -20.72
C GLN A 91 -16.72 -22.65 -20.18
N LEU A 92 -15.66 -22.55 -20.99
CA LEU A 92 -14.42 -21.84 -20.63
C LEU A 92 -14.67 -20.38 -20.26
N SER A 93 -15.53 -19.66 -21.01
CA SER A 93 -15.89 -18.29 -20.65
C SER A 93 -16.61 -18.19 -19.31
N GLY A 94 -17.54 -19.10 -19.02
CA GLY A 94 -18.26 -19.14 -17.73
C GLY A 94 -17.33 -19.48 -16.57
N SER A 95 -16.43 -20.46 -16.74
CA SER A 95 -15.42 -20.81 -15.74
C SER A 95 -14.46 -19.64 -15.48
N ARG A 96 -14.04 -18.92 -16.53
CA ARG A 96 -13.17 -17.74 -16.39
C ARG A 96 -13.84 -16.63 -15.57
N GLU A 97 -15.12 -16.36 -15.82
CA GLU A 97 -15.89 -15.37 -15.06
C GLU A 97 -16.01 -15.79 -13.59
N MET A 98 -16.31 -17.07 -13.33
CA MET A 98 -16.37 -17.60 -11.97
C MET A 98 -15.04 -17.47 -11.22
N VAL A 99 -13.92 -17.78 -11.88
CA VAL A 99 -12.57 -17.61 -11.30
C VAL A 99 -12.29 -16.13 -11.00
N SER A 100 -12.67 -15.22 -11.89
CA SER A 100 -12.52 -13.78 -11.66
C SER A 100 -13.33 -13.29 -10.45
N ASN A 101 -14.56 -13.79 -10.31
CA ASN A 101 -15.42 -13.47 -9.18
C ASN A 101 -14.86 -14.03 -7.88
N LEU A 102 -14.39 -15.29 -7.88
CA LEU A 102 -13.72 -15.91 -6.73
C LEU A 102 -12.48 -15.12 -6.31
N MET A 103 -11.63 -14.72 -7.26
CA MET A 103 -10.42 -13.94 -6.98
C MET A 103 -10.76 -12.58 -6.36
N THR A 104 -11.83 -11.93 -6.81
CA THR A 104 -12.30 -10.66 -6.24
C THR A 104 -12.80 -10.86 -4.81
N ILE A 105 -13.57 -11.92 -4.56
CA ILE A 105 -14.11 -12.24 -3.23
C ILE A 105 -12.99 -12.60 -2.27
N THR A 106 -12.03 -13.44 -2.67
CA THR A 106 -10.90 -13.81 -1.81
C THR A 106 -10.00 -12.63 -1.51
N SER A 107 -9.76 -11.73 -2.46
CA SER A 107 -9.02 -10.48 -2.19
C SER A 107 -9.72 -9.63 -1.14
N LYS A 108 -11.05 -9.45 -1.25
CA LYS A 108 -11.84 -8.72 -0.26
C LYS A 108 -11.85 -9.40 1.11
N GLN A 109 -11.87 -10.74 1.14
CA GLN A 109 -11.80 -11.49 2.39
C GLN A 109 -10.49 -11.24 3.12
N VAL A 110 -9.36 -11.28 2.40
CA VAL A 110 -8.04 -11.00 2.99
C VAL A 110 -7.93 -9.57 3.52
N GLU A 111 -8.48 -8.59 2.77
CA GLU A 111 -8.55 -7.20 3.24
C GLU A 111 -9.38 -7.08 4.51
N PHE A 112 -10.55 -7.73 4.56
CA PHE A 112 -11.40 -7.74 5.74
C PHE A 112 -10.70 -8.35 6.95
N ASP A 113 -10.07 -9.52 6.79
CA ASP A 113 -9.35 -10.21 7.88
C ASP A 113 -8.20 -9.36 8.44
N LEU A 114 -7.46 -8.66 7.58
CA LEU A 114 -6.41 -7.73 8.01
C LEU A 114 -6.98 -6.56 8.83
N THR A 115 -8.13 -6.02 8.42
CA THR A 115 -8.79 -4.93 9.18
C THR A 115 -9.35 -5.42 10.51
N SER A 116 -9.95 -6.62 10.56
CA SER A 116 -10.48 -7.22 11.79
C SER A 116 -9.37 -7.45 12.80
N THR A 117 -8.28 -8.13 12.40
CA THR A 117 -7.14 -8.40 13.28
C THR A 117 -6.47 -7.12 13.79
N THR A 118 -6.35 -6.10 12.95
CA THR A 118 -5.85 -4.78 13.37
C THR A 118 -6.77 -4.15 14.41
N MET A 119 -8.09 -4.23 14.23
CA MET A 119 -9.06 -3.69 15.18
C MET A 119 -9.02 -4.45 16.52
N GLU A 120 -8.94 -5.77 16.50
CA GLU A 120 -8.82 -6.61 17.71
C GLU A 120 -7.58 -6.25 18.53
N HIS A 121 -6.44 -6.03 17.88
CA HIS A 121 -5.24 -5.56 18.56
C HIS A 121 -5.42 -4.16 19.16
N ARG A 122 -6.07 -3.24 18.44
CA ARG A 122 -6.38 -1.90 18.98
C ARG A 122 -7.27 -1.98 20.22
N VAL A 123 -8.32 -2.79 20.18
CA VAL A 123 -9.22 -3.01 21.34
C VAL A 123 -8.41 -3.56 22.51
N THR A 124 -7.56 -4.55 22.28
CA THR A 124 -6.74 -5.16 23.34
C THR A 124 -5.82 -4.14 24.01
N VAL A 125 -5.14 -3.30 23.21
CA VAL A 125 -4.27 -2.24 23.74
C VAL A 125 -5.08 -1.20 24.50
N ILE A 126 -6.20 -0.73 23.96
CA ILE A 126 -7.07 0.26 24.60
C ILE A 126 -7.61 -0.27 25.92
N SER A 127 -8.11 -1.51 25.95
CA SER A 127 -8.62 -2.14 27.17
C SER A 127 -7.54 -2.26 28.25
N ARG A 128 -6.30 -2.58 27.87
CA ARG A 128 -5.17 -2.60 28.83
C ARG A 128 -4.90 -1.22 29.40
N VAL A 129 -4.78 -0.19 28.55
CA VAL A 129 -4.52 1.18 29.00
C VAL A 129 -5.66 1.69 29.87
N LEU A 130 -6.92 1.42 29.51
CA LEU A 130 -8.08 1.80 30.30
C LEU A 130 -8.01 1.18 31.71
N SER A 131 -7.69 -0.10 31.81
CA SER A 131 -7.54 -0.79 33.10
C SER A 131 -6.39 -0.21 33.94
N GLU A 132 -5.27 0.14 33.31
CA GLU A 132 -4.15 0.80 33.99
C GLU A 132 -4.53 2.19 34.53
N GLU A 133 -5.27 2.99 33.75
CA GLU A 133 -5.75 4.31 34.16
C GLU A 133 -6.83 4.23 35.24
N GLU A 134 -7.77 3.29 35.15
CA GLU A 134 -8.76 3.01 36.19
C GLU A 134 -8.08 2.67 37.53
N ALA A 135 -7.03 1.83 37.50
CA ALA A 135 -6.27 1.49 38.70
C ALA A 135 -5.53 2.70 39.31
N LYS A 136 -4.98 3.60 38.47
CA LYS A 136 -4.36 4.85 38.95
C LYS A 136 -5.38 5.77 39.59
N LEU A 137 -6.55 5.94 38.95
CA LEU A 137 -7.62 6.77 39.46
C LEU A 137 -8.14 6.25 40.80
N GLN A 138 -8.25 4.93 40.96
CA GLN A 138 -8.63 4.34 42.23
C GLN A 138 -7.60 4.63 43.33
N ARG A 139 -6.30 4.48 43.07
CA ARG A 139 -5.24 4.81 44.05
C ARG A 139 -5.30 6.27 44.48
N LEU A 140 -5.46 7.18 43.51
CA LEU A 140 -5.53 8.61 43.80
C LEU A 140 -6.76 8.96 44.65
N LYS A 141 -7.87 8.25 44.44
CA LYS A 141 -9.08 8.37 45.26
C LYS A 141 -8.85 7.90 46.69
N ASP A 142 -8.17 6.76 46.86
CA ASP A 142 -7.83 6.23 48.18
C ASP A 142 -6.90 7.19 48.93
N GLU A 143 -5.87 7.72 48.27
CA GLU A 143 -4.97 8.75 48.82
C GLU A 143 -5.72 10.04 49.22
N TYR A 144 -6.66 10.49 48.40
CA TYR A 144 -7.50 11.63 48.73
C TYR A 144 -8.34 11.39 50.00
N ASP A 145 -8.95 10.22 50.12
CA ASP A 145 -9.75 9.87 51.28
C ASP A 145 -8.89 9.73 52.56
N ASP A 146 -7.64 9.27 52.43
CA ASP A 146 -6.66 9.24 53.53
C ASP A 146 -6.29 10.64 54.02
N VAL A 147 -5.91 11.53 53.09
CA VAL A 147 -5.57 12.92 53.42
C VAL A 147 -6.76 13.66 54.02
N LYS A 148 -7.95 13.45 53.48
CA LYS A 148 -9.19 14.03 54.01
C LYS A 148 -9.44 13.59 55.45
N ARG A 149 -9.23 12.31 55.76
CA ARG A 149 -9.36 11.79 57.14
C ARG A 149 -8.33 12.43 58.07
N ALA A 150 -7.06 12.46 57.67
CA ALA A 150 -5.99 13.07 58.45
C ALA A 150 -6.26 14.55 58.76
N LEU A 151 -6.76 15.32 57.78
CA LEU A 151 -7.11 16.73 57.97
C LEU A 151 -8.25 16.91 58.97
N VAL A 152 -9.28 16.05 58.92
CA VAL A 152 -10.39 16.09 59.88
C VAL A 152 -9.90 15.79 61.29
N ASP A 153 -8.98 14.83 61.45
CA ASP A 153 -8.39 14.49 62.74
C ASP A 153 -7.52 15.62 63.29
N GLU A 154 -6.70 16.26 62.44
CA GLU A 154 -5.89 17.42 62.84
C GLU A 154 -6.78 18.62 63.22
N ALA A 155 -7.85 18.89 62.47
CA ALA A 155 -8.80 19.94 62.81
C ALA A 155 -9.45 19.69 64.18
N ARG A 156 -9.82 18.44 64.49
CA ARG A 156 -10.34 18.06 65.82
C ARG A 156 -9.28 18.25 66.91
N HIS A 157 -8.02 17.95 66.62
CA HIS A 157 -6.92 18.14 67.56
C HIS A 157 -6.69 19.63 67.85
N ALA A 158 -6.67 20.47 66.82
CA ALA A 158 -6.54 21.92 66.95
C ALA A 158 -7.69 22.55 67.78
N VAL A 159 -8.93 22.08 67.61
CA VAL A 159 -10.08 22.53 68.42
C VAL A 159 -9.86 22.18 69.89
N LYS A 160 -9.45 20.94 70.21
CA LYS A 160 -9.16 20.54 71.60
C LYS A 160 -8.03 21.35 72.22
N LEU A 161 -6.96 21.62 71.46
CA LEU A 161 -5.85 22.46 71.90
C LEU A 161 -6.33 23.87 72.24
N LYS A 162 -7.17 24.46 71.38
CA LYS A 162 -7.79 25.77 71.63
C LYS A 162 -8.62 25.75 72.93
N GLU A 163 -9.50 24.77 73.09
CA GLU A 163 -10.32 24.64 74.31
C GLU A 163 -9.48 24.43 75.58
N CYS A 164 -8.35 23.72 75.49
CA CYS A 164 -7.42 23.54 76.60
C CYS A 164 -6.68 24.84 76.93
N ALA A 165 -6.25 25.59 75.91
CA ALA A 165 -5.59 26.88 76.09
C ALA A 165 -6.55 27.93 76.70
N GLU A 166 -7.79 27.98 76.24
CA GLU A 166 -8.84 28.86 76.81
C GLU A 166 -9.16 28.53 78.27
N ARG A 167 -9.13 27.23 78.67
CA ARG A 167 -9.31 26.82 80.07
C ARG A 167 -8.08 27.04 80.96
N ALA A 168 -6.88 26.99 80.39
CA ALA A 168 -5.62 27.23 81.10
C ALA A 168 -5.28 28.72 81.17
N ALA A 169 -5.91 29.55 80.33
CA ALA A 169 -5.83 30.99 80.43
C ALA A 169 -6.46 31.43 81.76
N PRO A 170 -5.75 32.17 82.63
CA PRO A 170 -6.35 32.74 83.83
C PRO A 170 -7.46 33.70 83.41
N GLU A 171 -8.69 33.48 83.87
CA GLU A 171 -9.70 34.54 83.86
C GLU A 171 -9.20 35.65 84.79
N ASN A 172 -8.82 36.78 84.19
CA ASN A 172 -8.18 37.93 84.85
C ASN A 172 -6.89 37.59 85.60
N ASP A 173 -5.82 37.37 84.85
CA ASP A 173 -4.49 37.65 85.40
C ASP A 173 -4.40 39.18 85.64
N PRO A 174 -4.22 39.66 86.89
CA PRO A 174 -4.18 41.08 87.23
C PRO A 174 -3.03 41.84 86.54
N ALA A 175 -2.09 41.12 85.90
CA ALA A 175 -1.13 41.73 84.98
C ALA A 175 -1.80 42.40 83.76
N PHE A 176 -2.99 41.95 83.35
CA PHE A 176 -3.74 42.50 82.21
C PHE A 176 -4.62 43.70 82.59
N ASP A 177 -4.98 43.86 83.88
CA ASP A 177 -5.68 45.06 84.37
C ASP A 177 -4.81 46.34 84.27
N CYS A 178 -3.50 46.17 84.09
CA CYS A 178 -2.54 47.26 83.93
C CYS A 178 -2.28 47.60 82.45
N LEU A 179 -2.88 46.88 81.50
CA LEU A 179 -2.72 47.15 80.08
C LEU A 179 -3.71 48.22 79.61
N PRO A 180 -3.28 49.14 78.74
CA PRO A 180 -4.15 50.19 78.21
C PRO A 180 -5.32 49.63 77.38
N ASP A 181 -6.54 50.07 77.68
CA ASP A 181 -7.81 49.56 77.11
C ASP A 181 -8.12 50.13 75.70
N SER A 182 -7.26 51.02 75.20
CA SER A 182 -7.49 51.79 73.98
C SER A 182 -6.25 51.78 73.08
N ALA A 183 -6.47 51.59 71.77
CA ALA A 183 -5.41 51.70 70.76
C ALA A 183 -4.68 53.05 70.83
N VAL A 184 -5.34 54.11 71.32
CA VAL A 184 -4.75 55.45 71.52
C VAL A 184 -3.77 55.47 72.69
N GLU A 185 -4.09 54.78 73.80
CA GLU A 185 -3.21 54.69 74.96
C GLU A 185 -1.99 53.81 74.67
N ILE A 186 -2.17 52.72 73.93
CA ILE A 186 -1.07 51.91 73.39
C ILE A 186 -0.16 52.80 72.54
N HIS A 187 -0.74 53.63 71.66
CA HIS A 187 0.05 54.47 70.76
C HIS A 187 0.84 55.55 71.52
N ALA A 188 0.25 56.14 72.56
CA ALA A 188 0.91 57.11 73.42
C ALA A 188 2.02 56.49 74.27
N GLN A 189 1.82 55.27 74.79
CA GLN A 189 2.87 54.53 75.49
C GLN A 189 4.00 54.14 74.53
N VAL A 190 3.68 53.71 73.32
CA VAL A 190 4.67 53.43 72.27
C VAL A 190 5.46 54.69 71.93
N GLU A 191 4.84 55.86 71.78
CA GLU A 191 5.58 57.12 71.54
C GLU A 191 6.47 57.48 72.73
N SER A 192 5.97 57.36 73.96
CA SER A 192 6.75 57.63 75.18
C SER A 192 7.96 56.69 75.30
N ILE A 193 7.76 55.40 75.05
CA ILE A 193 8.82 54.39 75.03
C ILE A 193 9.77 54.62 73.86
N THR A 194 9.29 55.08 72.70
CA THR A 194 10.11 55.42 71.53
C THR A 194 11.01 56.62 71.81
N VAL A 195 10.49 57.64 72.49
CA VAL A 195 11.26 58.81 72.95
C VAL A 195 12.26 58.43 74.04
N ALA A 196 11.90 57.50 74.93
CA ALA A 196 12.81 56.93 75.93
C ALA A 196 13.90 56.05 75.31
N LEU A 197 13.58 55.24 74.29
CA LEU A 197 14.50 54.41 73.52
C LEU A 197 15.45 55.27 72.67
N ALA A 198 15.01 56.41 72.15
CA ALA A 198 15.88 57.39 71.49
C ALA A 198 16.98 57.93 72.42
N HIS A 199 16.78 57.86 73.75
CA HIS A 199 17.75 58.21 74.77
C HIS A 199 18.43 57.01 75.44
N PHE A 200 18.03 55.78 75.10
CA PHE A 200 18.57 54.56 75.69
C PHE A 200 19.71 54.01 74.83
N ARG A 201 20.95 54.13 75.31
CA ARG A 201 22.09 53.41 74.74
C ARG A 201 22.15 52.00 75.33
N GLY A 202 21.33 51.10 74.77
CA GLY A 202 21.23 49.69 75.14
C GLY A 202 22.02 48.74 74.24
N ASP A 203 22.21 47.52 74.75
CA ASP A 203 23.19 46.46 74.43
C ASP A 203 23.32 46.07 72.93
N LEU A 204 24.55 46.13 72.41
CA LEU A 204 24.94 45.81 71.01
C LEU A 204 24.62 44.38 70.57
N ARG A 205 24.41 43.46 71.52
CA ARG A 205 24.20 42.02 71.26
C ARG A 205 22.90 41.68 70.55
N VAL A 206 21.87 42.51 70.67
CA VAL A 206 20.60 42.33 69.94
C VAL A 206 20.78 42.71 68.48
N LEU A 207 21.53 43.79 68.19
CA LEU A 207 21.87 44.17 66.82
C LEU A 207 22.63 43.05 66.11
N ASP A 208 23.59 42.41 66.78
CA ASP A 208 24.32 41.26 66.22
C ASP A 208 23.38 40.11 65.80
N THR A 209 22.33 39.83 66.60
CA THR A 209 21.35 38.79 66.25
C THR A 209 20.45 39.18 65.08
N TYR A 210 20.06 40.45 64.97
CA TYR A 210 19.27 40.93 63.83
C TYR A 210 20.11 41.00 62.55
N GLU A 211 21.37 41.43 62.63
CA GLU A 211 22.30 41.41 61.50
C GLU A 211 22.56 39.97 61.03
N GLN A 212 22.64 39.01 61.94
CA GLN A 212 22.81 37.60 61.60
C GLN A 212 21.56 37.01 60.93
N VAL A 213 20.36 37.27 61.45
CA VAL A 213 19.11 36.84 60.83
C VAL A 213 18.92 37.49 59.45
N GLN A 214 19.28 38.77 59.31
CA GLN A 214 19.22 39.47 58.03
C GLN A 214 20.15 38.82 57.00
N LYS A 215 21.36 38.45 57.39
CA LYS A 215 22.31 37.75 56.53
C LYS A 215 21.82 36.35 56.12
N GLU A 216 21.19 35.61 57.05
CA GLU A 216 20.59 34.31 56.75
C GLU A 216 19.42 34.41 55.76
N ILE A 217 18.60 35.46 55.87
CA ILE A 217 17.52 35.73 54.91
C ILE A 217 18.10 36.07 53.54
N GLU A 218 19.11 36.95 53.46
CA GLU A 218 19.77 37.31 52.20
C GLU A 218 20.42 36.10 51.52
N GLU A 219 21.04 35.19 52.29
CA GLU A 219 21.59 33.93 51.77
C GLU A 219 20.50 32.98 51.26
N ALA A 220 19.37 32.88 51.96
CA ALA A 220 18.24 32.06 51.54
C ALA A 220 17.59 32.60 50.24
N GLU A 221 17.41 33.92 50.12
CA GLU A 221 16.89 34.57 48.91
C GLU A 221 17.85 34.41 47.73
N ALA A 222 19.17 34.55 47.94
CA ALA A 222 20.17 34.31 46.90
C ALA A 222 20.22 32.84 46.45
N LYS A 223 19.85 31.89 47.32
CA LYS A 223 19.73 30.47 46.97
C LYS A 223 18.45 30.19 46.18
N LEU A 224 17.34 30.82 46.55
CA LEU A 224 16.07 30.75 45.82
C LEU A 224 16.23 31.27 44.39
N ALA A 225 16.82 32.46 44.21
CA ALA A 225 17.07 33.05 42.90
C ALA A 225 17.96 32.17 41.99
N ARG A 226 18.96 31.50 42.57
CA ARG A 226 19.80 30.53 41.84
C ARG A 226 19.02 29.29 41.41
N MET A 227 18.12 28.78 42.25
CA MET A 227 17.25 27.66 41.91
C MET A 227 16.24 28.03 40.83
N GLU A 228 15.65 29.23 40.88
CA GLU A 228 14.73 29.72 39.85
C GLU A 228 15.42 29.89 38.49
N SER A 229 16.64 30.44 38.47
CA SER A 229 17.46 30.53 37.25
C SER A 229 17.81 29.13 36.69
N SER A 230 18.12 28.17 37.57
CA SER A 230 18.35 26.78 37.17
C SER A 230 17.09 26.11 36.62
N PHE A 231 15.92 26.44 37.15
CA PHE A 231 14.64 25.90 36.68
C PHE A 231 14.27 26.48 35.31
N ALA A 232 14.44 27.79 35.11
CA ALA A 232 14.22 28.44 33.83
C ALA A 232 15.11 27.86 32.73
N THR A 233 16.40 27.65 33.01
CA THR A 233 17.34 27.03 32.05
C THR A 233 17.02 25.57 31.76
N LEU A 234 16.54 24.80 32.74
CA LEU A 234 16.06 23.43 32.52
C LEU A 234 14.78 23.41 31.69
N GLN A 235 13.85 24.33 31.93
CA GLN A 235 12.62 24.49 31.16
C GLN A 235 12.93 24.87 29.70
N ASP A 236 13.88 25.77 29.47
CA ASP A 236 14.36 26.14 28.14
C ASP A 236 15.03 24.96 27.43
N ARG A 237 15.80 24.13 28.15
CA ARG A 237 16.38 22.90 27.60
C ARG A 237 15.31 21.86 27.25
N ILE A 238 14.29 21.70 28.08
CA ILE A 238 13.14 20.82 27.81
C ILE A 238 12.38 21.31 26.59
N ASN A 239 12.15 22.62 26.49
CA ASN A 239 11.48 23.24 25.34
C ASN A 239 12.33 23.13 24.06
N ALA A 240 13.65 23.29 24.14
CA ALA A 240 14.55 23.08 23.01
C ALA A 240 14.57 21.62 22.53
N ILE A 241 14.51 20.64 23.44
CA ILE A 241 14.38 19.22 23.09
C ILE A 241 13.02 18.93 22.45
N LYS A 242 11.93 19.54 22.95
CA LYS A 242 10.60 19.44 22.34
C LYS A 242 10.55 20.06 20.94
N GLU A 243 11.17 21.22 20.72
CA GLU A 243 11.24 21.87 19.40
C GLU A 243 12.20 21.14 18.45
N MET A 244 13.29 20.52 18.92
CA MET A 244 14.12 19.62 18.11
C MET A 244 13.34 18.37 17.65
N ALA A 245 12.46 17.83 18.49
CA ALA A 245 11.59 16.71 18.13
C ALA A 245 10.51 17.08 17.10
N LYS A 246 10.15 18.37 16.99
CA LYS A 246 9.17 18.94 16.05
C LYS A 246 9.67 18.96 14.59
N TRP A 247 10.98 18.91 14.35
CA TRP A 247 11.57 18.81 13.01
C TRP A 247 11.70 17.36 12.49
N GLY A 248 11.05 16.40 13.15
CA GLY A 248 10.92 15.02 12.69
C GLY A 248 9.85 14.86 11.61
N ILE A 249 10.21 15.15 10.35
CA ILE A 249 9.50 14.79 9.11
C ILE A 249 8.24 15.64 8.82
N GLU A 250 8.41 16.68 8.01
CA GLU A 250 7.31 17.36 7.32
C GLU A 250 6.83 16.49 6.14
N ARG A 251 5.68 15.83 6.28
CA ARG A 251 5.03 15.06 5.20
C ARG A 251 4.17 16.00 4.36
N ARG A 252 4.55 16.23 3.10
CA ARG A 252 3.73 16.96 2.12
C ARG A 252 3.33 16.02 1.00
N ALA A 253 2.03 15.94 0.71
CA ALA A 253 1.50 15.09 -0.36
C ALA A 253 0.74 15.94 -1.37
N GLN A 254 0.99 15.74 -2.66
CA GLN A 254 0.27 16.40 -3.75
C GLN A 254 -0.43 15.34 -4.58
N PHE A 255 -1.76 15.24 -4.44
CA PHE A 255 -2.51 14.13 -5.04
C PHE A 255 -2.86 14.34 -6.52
N ARG A 256 -2.65 15.54 -7.09
CA ARG A 256 -2.83 15.87 -8.54
C ARG A 256 -1.97 17.06 -8.97
N ALA A 257 -1.59 17.12 -10.24
CA ALA A 257 -0.76 18.19 -10.84
C ALA A 257 -1.33 19.62 -10.70
N THR A 258 -2.64 19.77 -10.48
CA THR A 258 -3.32 21.08 -10.31
C THR A 258 -3.68 21.43 -8.86
N GLY A 259 -3.38 20.57 -7.89
CA GLY A 259 -3.70 20.80 -6.47
C GLY A 259 -2.61 21.56 -5.73
N LYS A 260 -2.97 22.55 -4.90
CA LYS A 260 -2.03 23.20 -3.96
C LYS A 260 -1.56 22.20 -2.90
N LEU A 261 -0.29 22.34 -2.52
CA LEU A 261 0.40 21.55 -1.50
C LEU A 261 -0.26 21.78 -0.13
N THR A 262 -0.96 20.78 0.40
CA THR A 262 -1.59 20.86 1.73
C THR A 262 -0.68 20.27 2.81
N THR A 263 -0.55 21.01 3.91
CA THR A 263 0.18 20.62 5.13
C THR A 263 -0.78 19.86 6.05
N MET A 264 -0.40 18.67 6.53
CA MET A 264 -1.22 17.94 7.51
C MET A 264 -1.14 18.63 8.89
N THR A 265 -2.30 18.84 9.53
CA THR A 265 -2.45 19.62 10.77
C THR A 265 -1.96 18.88 12.02
N ALA A 266 -1.56 19.67 13.04
CA ALA A 266 -0.83 19.27 14.24
C ALA A 266 -1.50 18.20 15.15
N GLU A 267 -2.80 17.93 15.00
CA GLU A 267 -3.51 16.96 15.85
C GLU A 267 -3.12 15.50 15.57
N GLU A 268 -2.55 15.20 14.39
CA GLU A 268 -1.97 13.87 14.10
C GLU A 268 -0.49 13.74 14.55
N GLN A 269 0.10 14.80 15.11
CA GLN A 269 1.54 14.88 15.42
C GLN A 269 1.88 14.57 16.89
N SER A 270 0.89 14.38 17.78
CA SER A 270 1.15 14.19 19.22
C SER A 270 1.28 12.72 19.69
N GLY A 271 1.67 11.80 18.80
CA GLY A 271 2.13 10.46 19.18
C GLY A 271 3.66 10.43 19.11
N GLY A 272 4.32 10.26 20.27
CA GLY A 272 5.77 10.38 20.45
C GLY A 272 6.64 9.73 19.38
N GLY A 273 7.84 10.33 19.21
CA GLY A 273 8.90 10.01 18.25
C GLY A 273 8.72 8.70 17.48
N MET A 274 8.49 8.83 16.18
CA MET A 274 8.40 7.70 15.26
C MET A 274 9.72 6.91 15.31
N ASP A 275 9.73 5.76 15.97
CA ASP A 275 10.88 4.85 15.98
C ASP A 275 11.19 4.38 14.54
N ILE A 276 12.45 4.05 14.26
CA ILE A 276 13.01 3.61 12.96
C ILE A 276 12.12 2.53 12.33
N TYR A 277 11.53 1.67 13.15
CA TYR A 277 10.63 0.61 12.71
C TYR A 277 9.32 1.13 12.09
N ASN A 278 8.70 2.14 12.70
CA ASN A 278 7.48 2.75 12.19
C ASN A 278 7.77 3.60 10.94
N GLU A 279 8.89 4.32 10.90
CA GLU A 279 9.31 5.07 9.70
C GLU A 279 9.50 4.14 8.49
N ARG A 280 10.10 2.96 8.68
CA ARG A 280 10.21 1.92 7.63
C ARG A 280 8.86 1.41 7.15
N LYS A 281 7.92 1.15 8.06
CA LYS A 281 6.57 0.70 7.69
C LYS A 281 5.81 1.74 6.88
N VAL A 282 5.93 3.01 7.28
CA VAL A 282 5.33 4.13 6.55
C VAL A 282 5.95 4.25 5.17
N PHE A 283 7.28 4.21 5.06
CA PHE A 283 7.98 4.23 3.78
C PHE A 283 7.55 3.08 2.84
N SER A 284 7.48 1.86 3.36
CA SER A 284 7.05 0.68 2.60
C SER A 284 5.61 0.82 2.09
N ARG A 285 4.69 1.34 2.91
CA ARG A 285 3.30 1.58 2.51
C ARG A 285 3.18 2.64 1.41
N ILE A 286 3.87 3.77 1.57
CA ILE A 286 3.88 4.85 0.58
C ILE A 286 4.41 4.33 -0.75
N THR A 287 5.55 3.64 -0.72
CA THR A 287 6.19 3.08 -1.93
C THR A 287 5.26 2.11 -2.66
N LYS A 288 4.56 1.24 -1.94
CA LYS A 288 3.58 0.30 -2.53
C LYS A 288 2.33 1.01 -3.07
N SER A 289 1.88 2.08 -2.43
CA SER A 289 0.66 2.81 -2.83
C SER A 289 0.87 3.81 -3.98
N SER A 290 2.12 4.17 -4.27
CA SER A 290 2.46 5.26 -5.19
C SER A 290 3.27 4.80 -6.42
N CYS A 291 3.59 3.51 -6.53
CA CYS A 291 4.33 2.94 -7.66
C CYS A 291 3.42 2.05 -8.52
N GLY A 292 3.27 2.40 -9.82
CA GLY A 292 2.45 1.70 -10.80
C GLY A 292 1.94 2.63 -11.92
N SER A 293 1.44 2.08 -13.02
CA SER A 293 1.12 2.82 -14.26
C SER A 293 -0.08 3.78 -14.18
N GLN A 294 -0.89 3.72 -13.12
CA GLN A 294 -2.14 4.48 -12.94
C GLN A 294 -2.21 5.19 -11.56
N LEU A 295 -1.08 5.37 -10.87
CA LEU A 295 -1.05 5.89 -9.50
C LEU A 295 -0.53 7.34 -9.43
N PRO A 296 -0.94 8.12 -8.42
CA PRO A 296 -0.50 9.49 -8.24
C PRO A 296 0.99 9.57 -7.86
N GLN A 297 1.70 10.56 -8.42
CA GLN A 297 3.10 10.81 -8.09
C GLN A 297 3.23 11.31 -6.64
N TYR A 298 4.11 10.67 -5.86
CA TYR A 298 4.35 11.03 -4.46
C TYR A 298 5.79 11.52 -4.26
N PHE A 299 5.97 12.67 -3.61
CA PHE A 299 7.28 13.20 -3.22
C PHE A 299 7.47 13.03 -1.72
N LEU A 300 8.47 12.24 -1.33
CA LEU A 300 8.89 12.12 0.06
C LEU A 300 10.19 12.91 0.27
N ILE A 301 10.12 13.96 1.08
CA ILE A 301 11.29 14.73 1.50
C ILE A 301 11.61 14.31 2.93
N THR A 302 12.79 13.74 3.14
CA THR A 302 13.26 13.36 4.49
C THR A 302 14.64 13.95 4.78
N PRO A 303 14.85 14.58 5.95
CA PRO A 303 16.17 15.06 6.38
C PRO A 303 17.07 13.91 6.88
N LYS A 304 16.53 12.70 7.09
CA LYS A 304 17.27 11.51 7.55
C LYS A 304 17.02 10.34 6.61
N LEU A 305 18.10 9.82 6.02
CA LEU A 305 18.05 8.61 5.21
C LEU A 305 18.21 7.39 6.13
N ILE A 306 17.14 6.62 6.29
CA ILE A 306 17.19 5.33 6.98
C ILE A 306 17.90 4.35 6.04
N THR A 307 18.91 3.64 6.55
CA THR A 307 19.70 2.69 5.75
C THR A 307 18.92 1.38 5.51
N GLY A 308 19.14 0.70 4.38
CA GLY A 308 18.50 -0.60 4.12
C GLY A 308 16.98 -0.54 3.92
N LEU A 309 16.47 0.52 3.29
CA LEU A 309 15.08 0.59 2.84
C LEU A 309 14.90 -0.22 1.55
N GLU A 310 13.74 -0.86 1.38
CA GLU A 310 13.36 -1.54 0.15
C GLU A 310 12.69 -0.53 -0.80
N TYR A 311 13.32 -0.31 -1.96
CA TYR A 311 12.83 0.59 -3.00
C TYR A 311 12.12 -0.20 -4.10
N HIS A 312 11.04 0.36 -4.65
CA HIS A 312 10.41 -0.19 -5.85
C HIS A 312 11.23 0.21 -7.09
N PRO A 313 11.25 -0.58 -8.18
CA PRO A 313 11.96 -0.22 -9.42
C PRO A 313 11.56 1.15 -10.01
N ASP A 314 10.31 1.56 -9.80
CA ASP A 314 9.79 2.85 -10.26
C ASP A 314 10.14 4.03 -9.33
N THR A 315 10.75 3.77 -8.17
CA THR A 315 11.13 4.82 -7.22
C THR A 315 12.40 5.52 -7.68
N LYS A 316 12.34 6.85 -7.81
CA LYS A 316 13.52 7.69 -8.04
C LYS A 316 13.95 8.36 -6.75
N VAL A 317 15.22 8.20 -6.38
CA VAL A 317 15.83 8.86 -5.23
C VAL A 317 16.57 10.10 -5.73
N LEU A 318 16.23 11.26 -5.19
CA LEU A 318 16.94 12.51 -5.43
C LEU A 318 17.63 12.93 -4.15
N VAL A 319 18.95 13.11 -4.22
CA VAL A 319 19.74 13.63 -3.09
C VAL A 319 20.01 15.10 -3.35
N ILE A 320 19.43 15.96 -2.51
CA ILE A 320 19.60 17.41 -2.60
C ILE A 320 20.69 17.81 -1.61
N LEU A 321 21.85 18.21 -2.12
CA LEU A 321 22.97 18.67 -1.33
C LEU A 321 23.15 20.18 -1.59
N ASN A 322 22.77 21.02 -0.63
CA ASN A 322 22.87 22.50 -0.74
C ASN A 322 23.96 23.12 0.16
N GLY A 323 24.99 22.35 0.49
CA GLY A 323 26.14 22.80 1.27
C GLY A 323 27.20 23.54 0.43
N PRO A 324 27.96 24.47 1.04
CA PRO A 324 28.95 25.29 0.34
C PRO A 324 30.16 24.52 -0.20
N TYR A 325 30.37 23.27 0.23
CA TYR A 325 31.48 22.40 -0.19
C TYR A 325 31.03 21.24 -1.09
N ASN A 326 29.86 21.36 -1.72
CA ASN A 326 29.36 20.30 -2.57
C ASN A 326 30.00 20.30 -3.96
N ILE A 327 30.15 19.08 -4.47
CA ILE A 327 30.65 18.82 -5.82
C ILE A 327 29.52 19.14 -6.81
N LEU A 328 29.87 19.73 -7.96
CA LEU A 328 28.91 20.01 -9.02
C LEU A 328 28.39 18.69 -9.61
N GLN A 329 27.12 18.66 -10.04
CA GLN A 329 26.50 17.44 -10.61
C GLN A 329 27.30 16.84 -11.78
N ALA A 330 27.97 17.68 -12.57
CA ALA A 330 28.79 17.25 -13.71
C ALA A 330 30.09 16.52 -13.30
N GLU A 331 30.54 16.73 -12.07
CA GLU A 331 31.75 16.13 -11.50
C GLU A 331 31.42 14.90 -10.63
N TRP A 332 30.13 14.50 -10.59
CA TRP A 332 29.66 13.38 -9.78
C TRP A 332 29.85 12.04 -10.49
N ASP A 333 30.91 11.32 -10.12
CA ASP A 333 31.19 9.98 -10.64
C ASP A 333 30.75 8.88 -9.64
N VAL A 334 29.58 8.31 -9.91
CA VAL A 334 28.95 7.27 -9.08
C VAL A 334 29.85 6.02 -8.98
N ASP A 335 30.49 5.60 -10.08
CA ASP A 335 31.28 4.37 -10.12
C ASP A 335 32.52 4.50 -9.23
N THR A 336 33.17 5.66 -9.27
CA THR A 336 34.29 5.97 -8.38
C THR A 336 33.89 5.97 -6.90
N PHE A 337 32.69 6.48 -6.56
CA PHE A 337 32.19 6.45 -5.17
C PHE A 337 31.88 5.04 -4.69
N VAL A 338 31.24 4.22 -5.53
CA VAL A 338 30.93 2.81 -5.19
C VAL A 338 32.22 2.00 -5.01
N ALA A 339 33.19 2.18 -5.90
CA ALA A 339 34.50 1.51 -5.82
C ALA A 339 35.28 1.89 -4.55
N LYS A 340 35.22 3.16 -4.11
CA LYS A 340 35.83 3.59 -2.84
C LYS A 340 35.16 2.95 -1.63
N ARG A 341 33.83 2.78 -1.64
CA ARG A 341 33.08 2.15 -0.54
C ARG A 341 33.39 0.66 -0.41
N GLN A 342 33.52 -0.06 -1.53
CA GLN A 342 33.89 -1.49 -1.51
C GLN A 342 35.30 -1.76 -0.96
N LYS A 343 36.16 -0.73 -0.89
CA LYS A 343 37.49 -0.82 -0.26
C LYS A 343 37.47 -0.53 1.25
N LEU A 344 36.37 0.00 1.78
CA LEU A 344 36.21 0.39 3.19
C LEU A 344 35.40 -0.64 4.01
N ILE A 345 34.76 -1.59 3.33
CA ILE A 345 34.07 -2.76 3.91
C ILE A 345 35.00 -3.95 3.69
#